data_AF-A0AAD8PGS7-F1
#
_entry.id   AF-A0AAD8PGS7-F1
#
_cell.length_a   1.000
_cell.length_b   1.000
_cell.length_c   1.000
_cell.angle_alpha   90.00
_cell.angle_beta   90.00
_cell.angle_gamma   90.00
#
_symmetry.space_group_name_H-M   'P 1'
#
loop_
_entity.id
_entity.type
_entity.pdbx_description
1 polymer ?
#
loop_
_entity_poly.entity_id
_entity_poly.type
_entity_poly.pdbx_seq_one_letter_code
_entity_poly.pdbx_strand_id
1 'polypeptide(L)'
;MLGKRGFKPARGGSGRPTKKPMGGRGFKGGKGGPGGKRGVGAGSANKVMVVPHRFPGVYIAKGKADALVTRNMVPGESIYGEKRIQIPDDGAEPAEYRVWNPFRSKLAATIIGGVANMPIGIGSKVLYLGAANGTTVSHVSDMVGPTGIVYAVEFSHRSARDLTNMAKRRPNIVPIVEDARQPLRYRMLVGMVDVIFADVAQPDQARIVAINAAHFLKPTGWYIIAIKANCVDSTAKPEAVFAAEVDKLRKENCKPREQLTLEPYHRDHAVVIGQYRVKKKKAQ
;
A
#
# COMPACT_ATOMS: atom_id res chain seq x y z
N MET A 1 -34.92 32.97 49.83
CA MET A 1 -35.83 32.51 50.91
C MET A 1 -36.15 31.04 50.64
N LEU A 2 -35.55 30.12 51.39
CA LEU A 2 -36.20 29.38 52.50
C LEU A 2 -37.37 28.50 51.98
N GLY A 3 -37.39 27.17 52.11
CA GLY A 3 -36.52 26.27 52.84
C GLY A 3 -36.95 24.79 52.76
N LYS A 4 -35.98 23.95 53.11
CA LYS A 4 -36.00 22.58 53.67
C LYS A 4 -37.35 21.88 53.91
N ARG A 5 -37.37 20.57 53.65
CA ARG A 5 -37.65 19.52 54.66
C ARG A 5 -37.26 18.13 54.14
N GLY A 6 -36.30 17.49 54.80
CA GLY A 6 -36.04 16.06 54.67
C GLY A 6 -36.84 15.26 55.68
N PHE A 7 -36.99 13.96 55.47
CA PHE A 7 -37.25 12.96 56.52
C PHE A 7 -36.99 11.54 55.98
N LYS A 8 -35.97 10.87 56.52
CA LYS A 8 -35.93 9.42 56.83
C LYS A 8 -36.01 9.34 58.38
N PRO A 9 -36.21 8.19 59.07
CA PRO A 9 -36.16 6.78 58.65
C PRO A 9 -37.28 5.89 59.26
N ALA A 10 -37.34 4.59 58.93
CA ALA A 10 -37.75 3.56 59.90
C ALA A 10 -37.34 2.14 59.47
N ARG A 11 -36.98 1.38 60.50
CA ARG A 11 -36.42 0.03 60.60
C ARG A 11 -37.57 -0.97 60.82
N GLY A 12 -37.42 -2.23 60.45
CA GLY A 12 -38.29 -3.29 60.97
C GLY A 12 -38.10 -4.63 60.26
N GLY A 13 -37.47 -5.59 60.93
CA GLY A 13 -37.32 -6.97 60.47
C GLY A 13 -38.11 -7.95 61.33
N SER A 14 -38.41 -9.12 60.76
CA SER A 14 -38.81 -10.43 61.34
C SER A 14 -39.64 -11.15 60.27
N GLY A 15 -39.62 -12.46 60.01
CA GLY A 15 -38.92 -13.61 60.55
C GLY A 15 -39.22 -14.81 59.61
N ARG A 16 -38.30 -15.78 59.56
CA ARG A 16 -38.47 -17.16 59.03
C ARG A 16 -39.41 -17.98 59.96
N PRO A 17 -39.80 -19.26 59.72
CA PRO A 17 -39.20 -20.30 58.84
C PRO A 17 -40.16 -21.32 58.17
N THR A 18 -39.70 -22.09 57.19
CA THR A 18 -40.19 -23.47 56.98
C THR A 18 -39.14 -24.43 56.38
N LYS A 19 -38.73 -25.37 57.24
CA LYS A 19 -38.46 -26.81 57.06
C LYS A 19 -37.60 -27.35 55.90
N LYS A 20 -36.45 -27.93 56.31
CA LYS A 20 -35.74 -29.06 55.66
C LYS A 20 -36.61 -30.34 55.64
N PRO A 21 -36.22 -31.35 54.85
CA PRO A 21 -35.64 -32.53 55.49
C PRO A 21 -34.24 -32.89 54.98
N MET A 22 -33.48 -33.55 55.87
CA MET A 22 -32.18 -34.15 55.60
C MET A 22 -32.28 -35.46 54.82
N GLY A 23 -31.22 -35.73 54.05
CA GLY A 23 -30.73 -37.04 53.62
C GLY A 23 -29.62 -36.77 52.60
N GLY A 24 -28.32 -36.97 52.85
CA GLY A 24 -27.66 -37.91 53.74
C GLY A 24 -27.14 -39.09 52.94
N ARG A 25 -26.13 -38.87 52.08
CA ARG A 25 -25.16 -39.90 51.61
C ARG A 25 -23.99 -39.19 50.92
N GLY A 26 -22.85 -39.16 51.60
CA GLY A 26 -21.60 -38.68 51.03
C GLY A 26 -21.00 -39.71 50.09
N PHE A 27 -20.26 -39.25 49.07
CA PHE A 27 -19.09 -39.95 48.57
C PHE A 27 -18.03 -38.96 48.09
N LYS A 28 -16.81 -39.31 48.48
CA LYS A 28 -15.48 -38.74 48.27
C LYS A 28 -15.25 -37.98 46.96
N GLY A 29 -14.40 -36.95 47.08
CA GLY A 29 -13.87 -36.13 46.01
C GLY A 29 -12.95 -36.84 45.02
N GLY A 30 -12.65 -36.11 43.95
CA GLY A 30 -11.70 -36.47 42.91
C GLY A 30 -11.59 -35.34 41.90
N LYS A 31 -10.42 -34.69 41.89
CA LYS A 31 -10.00 -33.56 41.05
C LYS A 31 -10.41 -33.68 39.58
N GLY A 32 -10.93 -32.58 39.04
CA GLY A 32 -11.07 -32.38 37.61
C GLY A 32 -9.73 -32.09 36.92
N GLY A 33 -9.63 -32.57 35.66
CA GLY A 33 -8.71 -32.10 34.62
C GLY A 33 -7.25 -32.56 34.76
N PRO A 34 -6.73 -33.27 33.75
CA PRO A 34 -6.11 -32.51 32.67
C PRO A 34 -6.61 -32.98 31.30
N GLY A 35 -7.37 -32.12 30.63
CA GLY A 35 -7.62 -32.23 29.20
C GLY A 35 -6.28 -32.14 28.47
N GLY A 36 -5.92 -33.24 27.81
CA GLY A 36 -4.72 -33.33 26.99
C GLY A 36 -4.66 -32.16 26.03
N LYS A 37 -3.54 -31.42 26.09
CA LYS A 37 -3.13 -30.51 25.03
C LYS A 37 -3.11 -31.31 23.73
N ARG A 38 -4.18 -31.19 22.93
CA ARG A 38 -4.13 -31.47 21.50
C ARG A 38 -3.04 -30.56 20.97
N GLY A 39 -1.89 -31.16 20.68
CA GLY A 39 -0.85 -30.53 19.88
C GLY A 39 -1.52 -29.98 18.65
N VAL A 40 -1.54 -28.67 18.53
CA VAL A 40 -1.89 -27.99 17.29
C VAL A 40 -0.89 -28.54 16.28
N GLY A 41 -1.38 -29.40 15.40
CA GLY A 41 -0.58 -29.99 14.35
C GLY A 41 0.20 -28.86 13.69
N ALA A 42 1.52 -29.02 13.64
CA ALA A 42 2.37 -28.22 12.79
C ALA A 42 1.84 -28.39 11.36
N GLY A 43 0.94 -27.48 10.97
CA GLY A 43 0.50 -27.36 9.60
C GLY A 43 1.76 -27.14 8.80
N SER A 44 2.02 -28.06 7.87
CA SER A 44 3.20 -28.07 7.01
C SER A 44 3.55 -26.63 6.63
N ALA A 45 4.67 -26.12 7.15
CA ALA A 45 5.21 -24.88 6.64
C ALA A 45 5.53 -25.15 5.17
N ASN A 46 4.61 -24.76 4.28
CA ASN A 46 4.84 -24.86 2.85
C ASN A 46 6.17 -24.17 2.61
N LYS A 47 7.18 -24.93 2.19
CA LYS A 47 8.52 -24.41 1.95
C LYS A 47 8.41 -23.47 0.76
N VAL A 48 8.24 -22.18 1.04
CA VAL A 48 8.15 -21.14 0.02
C VAL A 48 9.57 -20.75 -0.36
N MET A 49 9.87 -20.82 -1.65
CA MET A 49 11.16 -20.38 -2.19
C MET A 49 10.98 -18.98 -2.77
N VAL A 50 11.85 -18.04 -2.43
CA VAL A 50 11.82 -16.69 -3.02
C VAL A 50 12.87 -16.59 -4.10
N VAL A 51 12.45 -16.23 -5.30
CA VAL A 51 13.29 -16.08 -6.49
C VAL A 51 13.27 -14.61 -6.93
N PRO A 52 14.39 -13.99 -7.31
CA PRO A 52 14.38 -12.63 -7.83
C PRO A 52 13.54 -12.53 -9.11
N HIS A 53 12.78 -11.44 -9.23
CA HIS A 53 12.07 -11.10 -10.46
C HIS A 53 13.05 -10.46 -11.47
N ARG A 54 12.66 -10.32 -12.74
CA ARG A 54 13.44 -9.56 -13.74
C ARG A 54 13.68 -8.09 -13.39
N PHE A 55 12.93 -7.55 -12.43
CA PHE A 55 13.03 -6.16 -11.99
C PHE A 55 13.69 -6.10 -10.61
N PRO A 56 14.67 -5.20 -10.41
CA PRO A 56 15.38 -5.10 -9.15
C PRO A 56 14.43 -4.68 -8.02
N GLY A 57 14.65 -5.25 -6.83
CA GLY A 57 13.82 -4.97 -5.64
C GLY A 57 12.49 -5.73 -5.59
N VAL A 58 12.16 -6.52 -6.62
CA VAL A 58 10.94 -7.34 -6.70
C VAL A 58 11.31 -8.82 -6.76
N TYR A 59 10.53 -9.65 -6.10
CA TYR A 59 10.76 -11.09 -6.02
C TYR A 59 9.45 -11.86 -6.22
N ILE A 60 9.57 -13.15 -6.54
CA ILE A 60 8.45 -14.08 -6.64
C ILE A 60 8.63 -15.13 -5.55
N ALA A 61 7.63 -15.25 -4.68
CA ALA A 61 7.51 -16.35 -3.75
C ALA A 61 6.83 -17.53 -4.46
N LYS A 62 7.61 -18.56 -4.79
CA LYS A 62 7.13 -19.81 -5.38
C LYS A 62 6.62 -20.76 -4.30
N GLY A 63 5.41 -21.28 -4.51
CA GLY A 63 4.75 -22.19 -3.58
C GLY A 63 3.60 -22.92 -4.28
N LYS A 64 2.48 -23.16 -3.57
CA LYS A 64 1.26 -23.70 -4.20
C LYS A 64 0.62 -22.72 -5.19
N ALA A 65 0.75 -21.43 -4.90
CA ALA A 65 0.39 -20.34 -5.78
C ALA A 65 1.52 -19.31 -5.70
N ASP A 66 2.01 -18.90 -6.86
CA ASP A 66 3.07 -17.90 -6.93
C ASP A 66 2.52 -16.54 -6.49
N ALA A 67 3.33 -15.81 -5.72
CA ALA A 67 2.97 -14.48 -5.23
C ALA A 67 4.10 -13.49 -5.50
N LEU A 68 3.73 -12.28 -5.91
CA LEU A 68 4.67 -11.16 -6.00
C LEU A 68 5.01 -10.69 -4.59
N VAL A 69 6.29 -10.50 -4.29
CA VAL A 69 6.75 -10.06 -2.97
C VAL A 69 7.85 -9.00 -3.05
N THR A 70 7.92 -8.13 -2.04
CA THR A 70 9.01 -7.16 -1.84
C THR A 70 9.74 -7.48 -0.54
N ARG A 71 11.04 -7.18 -0.46
CA ARG A 71 11.81 -7.33 0.78
C ARG A 71 11.38 -6.25 1.76
N ASN A 72 10.93 -6.65 2.96
CA ASN A 72 10.46 -5.71 3.96
C ASN A 72 11.62 -4.87 4.50
N MET A 73 11.49 -3.55 4.42
CA MET A 73 12.46 -2.63 5.02
C MET A 73 12.36 -2.56 6.55
N VAL A 74 11.19 -2.84 7.11
CA VAL A 74 10.93 -2.80 8.56
C VAL A 74 10.39 -4.16 9.00
N PRO A 75 11.27 -5.15 9.25
CA PRO A 75 10.87 -6.50 9.63
C PRO A 75 9.98 -6.50 10.88
N GLY A 76 9.03 -7.44 10.96
CA GLY A 76 8.14 -7.58 12.12
C GLY A 76 6.81 -6.83 12.01
N GLU A 77 6.71 -5.83 11.11
CA GLU A 77 5.51 -5.00 10.94
C GLU A 77 4.85 -5.21 9.58
N SER A 78 3.52 -5.40 9.58
CA SER A 78 2.66 -5.33 8.39
C SER A 78 1.91 -4.00 8.38
N ILE A 79 1.65 -3.44 7.19
CA ILE A 79 1.03 -2.12 7.10
C ILE A 79 -0.50 -2.21 7.00
N TYR A 80 -0.99 -3.14 6.18
CA TYR A 80 -2.42 -3.29 5.93
C TYR A 80 -2.89 -4.73 6.17
N GLY A 81 -2.13 -5.50 6.96
CA GLY A 81 -2.41 -6.89 7.31
C GLY A 81 -2.05 -7.89 6.20
N GLU A 82 -1.15 -7.53 5.30
CA GLU A 82 -0.63 -8.43 4.26
C GLU A 82 0.14 -9.61 4.86
N LYS A 83 0.13 -10.73 4.13
CA LYS A 83 0.91 -11.91 4.49
C LYS A 83 2.40 -11.60 4.38
N ARG A 84 3.16 -12.06 5.37
CA ARG A 84 4.62 -11.93 5.43
C ARG A 84 5.27 -13.30 5.40
N ILE A 85 6.44 -13.37 4.80
CA ILE A 85 7.21 -14.60 4.59
C ILE A 85 8.59 -14.34 5.17
N GLN A 86 8.94 -15.05 6.22
CA GLN A 86 10.28 -15.01 6.79
C GLN A 86 11.08 -16.16 6.20
N ILE A 87 12.23 -15.84 5.62
CA ILE A 87 13.20 -16.83 5.18
C ILE A 87 14.35 -16.79 6.19
N PRO A 88 14.58 -17.87 6.94
CA PRO A 88 15.78 -17.97 7.75
C PRO A 88 16.98 -17.97 6.82
N ASP A 89 17.95 -17.09 7.10
CA ASP A 89 19.21 -17.03 6.38
C ASP A 89 20.28 -17.68 7.29
N ASP A 90 21.09 -18.60 6.75
CA ASP A 90 22.05 -19.42 7.51
C ASP A 90 23.31 -18.62 7.89
N GLY A 91 23.14 -17.46 8.56
CA GLY A 91 24.24 -16.62 9.05
C GLY A 91 23.97 -15.11 9.08
N ALA A 92 22.78 -14.64 8.70
CA ALA A 92 22.38 -13.22 8.72
C ALA A 92 21.01 -13.01 9.36
N GLU A 93 20.66 -11.75 9.65
CA GLU A 93 19.32 -11.37 10.09
C GLU A 93 18.25 -11.92 9.13
N PRO A 94 17.18 -12.57 9.64
CA PRO A 94 16.19 -13.23 8.81
C PRO A 94 15.54 -12.24 7.84
N ALA A 95 15.63 -12.51 6.55
CA ALA A 95 15.02 -11.67 5.53
C ALA A 95 13.49 -11.88 5.56
N GLU A 96 12.77 -10.80 5.84
CA GLU A 96 11.30 -10.80 5.77
C GLU A 96 10.83 -10.22 4.43
N TYR A 97 9.90 -10.90 3.79
CA TYR A 97 9.25 -10.49 2.55
C TYR A 97 7.77 -10.23 2.78
N ARG A 98 7.22 -9.25 2.06
CA ARG A 98 5.80 -8.86 2.12
C ARG A 98 5.11 -9.20 0.81
N VAL A 99 3.96 -9.85 0.91
CA VAL A 99 3.13 -10.16 -0.26
C VAL A 99 2.52 -8.89 -0.83
N TRP A 100 2.70 -8.67 -2.13
CA TRP A 100 2.18 -7.54 -2.85
C TRP A 100 0.98 -7.95 -3.70
N ASN A 101 -0.21 -7.46 -3.30
CA ASN A 101 -1.46 -7.87 -3.92
C ASN A 101 -1.76 -7.05 -5.20
N PRO A 102 -1.84 -7.68 -6.40
CA PRO A 102 -2.14 -6.99 -7.65
C PRO A 102 -3.58 -6.46 -7.74
N PHE A 103 -4.54 -7.00 -6.99
CA PHE A 103 -5.92 -6.48 -6.96
C PHE A 103 -6.05 -5.19 -6.13
N ARG A 104 -5.05 -4.87 -5.30
CA ARG A 104 -5.02 -3.64 -4.50
C ARG A 104 -4.06 -2.61 -5.04
N SER A 105 -3.07 -3.02 -5.82
CA SER A 105 -1.98 -2.17 -6.29
C SER A 105 -1.84 -2.26 -7.79
N LYS A 106 -2.14 -1.14 -8.46
CA LYS A 106 -2.04 -1.00 -9.92
C LYS A 106 -0.60 -1.23 -10.39
N LEU A 107 0.39 -0.84 -9.59
CA LEU A 107 1.80 -1.08 -9.90
C LEU A 107 2.16 -2.58 -9.84
N ALA A 108 1.64 -3.34 -8.86
CA ALA A 108 1.80 -4.79 -8.84
C ALA A 108 1.12 -5.46 -10.05
N ALA A 109 -0.11 -5.04 -10.38
CA ALA A 109 -0.80 -5.51 -11.58
C ALA A 109 0.02 -5.21 -12.86
N THR A 110 0.69 -4.07 -12.92
CA THR A 110 1.58 -3.68 -14.02
C THR A 110 2.80 -4.62 -14.14
N ILE A 111 3.41 -4.96 -13.01
CA ILE A 111 4.57 -5.87 -12.97
C ILE A 111 4.17 -7.27 -13.47
N ILE A 112 3.05 -7.80 -12.96
CA ILE A 112 2.56 -9.12 -13.31
C ILE A 112 2.04 -9.16 -14.75
N GLY A 113 1.38 -8.09 -15.20
CA GLY A 113 0.89 -7.96 -16.58
C GLY A 113 2.00 -7.84 -17.63
N GLY A 114 3.27 -7.81 -17.22
CA GLY A 114 4.37 -8.14 -18.12
C GLY A 114 5.05 -6.95 -18.79
N VAL A 115 5.01 -5.74 -18.22
CA VAL A 115 5.65 -4.55 -18.84
C VAL A 115 7.11 -4.73 -19.22
N ALA A 116 7.60 -4.17 -20.32
CA ALA A 116 8.99 -4.29 -20.73
C ALA A 116 9.94 -3.51 -19.81
N ASN A 117 9.53 -2.31 -19.38
CA ASN A 117 10.41 -1.41 -18.61
C ASN A 117 9.78 -1.05 -17.26
N MET A 118 10.48 -1.36 -16.16
CA MET A 118 10.17 -0.84 -14.83
C MET A 118 11.27 0.12 -14.39
N PRO A 119 11.05 1.45 -14.49
CA PRO A 119 12.09 2.43 -14.18
C PRO A 119 12.31 2.64 -12.68
N ILE A 120 11.42 2.12 -11.82
CA ILE A 120 11.61 2.12 -10.37
C ILE A 120 12.60 1.01 -10.02
N GLY A 121 13.82 1.41 -9.66
CA GLY A 121 14.87 0.49 -9.21
C GLY A 121 15.44 0.87 -7.86
N ILE A 122 16.41 0.08 -7.41
CA ILE A 122 17.13 0.31 -6.15
C ILE A 122 17.88 1.64 -6.25
N GLY A 123 17.73 2.51 -5.25
CA GLY A 123 18.37 3.83 -5.19
C GLY A 123 17.67 4.93 -6.00
N SER A 124 16.61 4.62 -6.75
CA SER A 124 15.87 5.61 -7.53
C SER A 124 15.15 6.64 -6.65
N LYS A 125 15.08 7.89 -7.09
CA LYS A 125 14.21 8.90 -6.47
C LYS A 125 12.86 8.90 -7.17
N VAL A 126 11.79 8.60 -6.43
CA VAL A 126 10.43 8.46 -6.96
C VAL A 126 9.53 9.54 -6.38
N LEU A 127 8.80 10.24 -7.24
CA LEU A 127 7.68 11.09 -6.84
C LEU A 127 6.37 10.34 -7.09
N TYR A 128 5.67 10.01 -6.01
CA TYR A 128 4.40 9.30 -6.03
C TYR A 128 3.25 10.30 -5.86
N LEU A 129 2.43 10.47 -6.89
CA LEU A 129 1.26 11.35 -6.88
C LEU A 129 -0.01 10.53 -6.59
N GLY A 130 -0.72 10.86 -5.51
CA GLY A 130 -1.92 10.13 -5.07
C GLY A 130 -1.57 8.94 -4.18
N ALA A 131 -0.79 9.18 -3.13
CA ALA A 131 -0.29 8.13 -2.23
C ALA A 131 -1.38 7.43 -1.38
N ALA A 132 -2.56 8.03 -1.25
CA ALA A 132 -3.66 7.61 -0.39
C ALA A 132 -3.16 7.21 1.00
N ASN A 133 -3.46 5.99 1.46
CA ASN A 133 -3.06 5.51 2.79
C ASN A 133 -1.64 4.89 2.78
N GLY A 134 -0.90 4.98 1.68
CA GLY A 134 0.48 4.49 1.60
C GLY A 134 0.65 2.99 1.34
N THR A 135 -0.42 2.25 1.02
CA THR A 135 -0.36 0.79 0.79
C THR A 135 0.64 0.42 -0.31
N THR A 136 0.49 0.99 -1.52
CA THR A 136 1.44 0.78 -2.63
C THR A 136 2.76 1.51 -2.40
N VAL A 137 2.72 2.72 -1.82
CA VAL A 137 3.93 3.52 -1.52
C VAL A 137 4.92 2.72 -0.67
N SER A 138 4.42 1.93 0.26
CA SER A 138 5.27 1.06 1.08
C SER A 138 6.05 0.01 0.28
N HIS A 139 5.43 -0.59 -0.74
CA HIS A 139 6.11 -1.55 -1.61
C HIS A 139 7.09 -0.84 -2.54
N VAL A 140 6.77 0.37 -3.00
CA VAL A 140 7.71 1.21 -3.76
C VAL A 140 8.93 1.58 -2.91
N SER A 141 8.72 1.92 -1.64
CA SER A 141 9.80 2.16 -0.67
C SER A 141 10.66 0.92 -0.46
N ASP A 142 10.04 -0.26 -0.32
CA ASP A 142 10.76 -1.54 -0.23
C ASP A 142 11.59 -1.82 -1.51
N MET A 143 11.05 -1.52 -2.70
CA MET A 143 11.75 -1.71 -3.99
C MET A 143 12.95 -0.78 -4.16
N VAL A 144 12.78 0.49 -3.79
CA VAL A 144 13.80 1.54 -3.91
C VAL A 144 14.91 1.32 -2.87
N GLY A 145 14.56 0.79 -1.70
CA GLY A 145 15.50 0.50 -0.63
C GLY A 145 15.98 1.75 0.14
N PRO A 146 16.99 1.61 1.01
CA PRO A 146 17.45 2.65 1.93
C PRO A 146 18.21 3.80 1.25
N THR A 147 18.76 3.57 0.06
CA THR A 147 19.56 4.56 -0.67
C THR A 147 18.71 5.49 -1.52
N GLY A 148 17.49 5.10 -1.88
CA GLY A 148 16.60 5.95 -2.65
C GLY A 148 15.53 6.61 -1.77
N ILE A 149 14.71 7.45 -2.39
CA ILE A 149 13.74 8.30 -1.69
C ILE A 149 12.40 8.25 -2.43
N VAL A 150 11.32 8.12 -1.68
CA VAL A 150 9.95 8.19 -2.19
C VAL A 150 9.26 9.43 -1.61
N TYR A 151 9.02 10.42 -2.47
CA TYR A 151 8.19 11.58 -2.15
C TYR A 151 6.73 11.22 -2.38
N ALA A 152 5.93 11.12 -1.32
CA ALA A 152 4.55 10.66 -1.39
C ALA A 152 3.59 11.85 -1.22
N VAL A 153 2.99 12.29 -2.32
CA VAL A 153 2.04 13.41 -2.34
C VAL A 153 0.62 12.89 -2.16
N GLU A 154 -0.07 13.41 -1.14
CA GLU A 154 -1.47 13.12 -0.88
C GLU A 154 -2.23 14.38 -0.48
N PHE A 155 -3.43 14.56 -1.01
CA PHE A 155 -4.26 15.74 -0.71
C PHE A 155 -5.11 15.54 0.54
N SER A 156 -5.63 14.32 0.75
CA SER A 156 -6.54 14.03 1.86
C SER A 156 -5.81 14.01 3.21
N HIS A 157 -6.21 14.89 4.14
CA HIS A 157 -5.68 14.87 5.51
C HIS A 157 -5.93 13.55 6.25
N ARG A 158 -7.05 12.87 5.98
CA ARG A 158 -7.37 11.58 6.61
C ARG A 158 -6.36 10.53 6.17
N SER A 159 -6.17 10.39 4.86
CA SER A 159 -5.24 9.42 4.28
C SER A 159 -3.79 9.76 4.64
N ALA A 160 -3.48 11.06 4.69
CA ALA A 160 -2.18 11.57 5.10
C ALA A 160 -1.79 11.19 6.54
N ARG A 161 -2.77 11.01 7.45
CA ARG A 161 -2.48 10.54 8.82
C ARG A 161 -1.84 9.15 8.81
N ASP A 162 -2.41 8.24 8.03
CA ASP A 162 -1.89 6.87 7.88
C ASP A 162 -0.56 6.88 7.14
N LEU A 163 -0.45 7.66 6.06
CA LEU A 163 0.78 7.86 5.29
C LEU A 163 1.93 8.37 6.18
N THR A 164 1.66 9.37 7.03
CA THR A 164 2.65 9.95 7.96
C THR A 164 3.06 8.95 9.04
N ASN A 165 2.11 8.18 9.58
CA ASN A 165 2.42 7.14 10.57
C ASN A 165 3.32 6.05 9.97
N MET A 166 3.06 5.64 8.73
CA MET A 166 3.93 4.73 8.00
C MET A 166 5.32 5.34 7.75
N ALA A 167 5.39 6.61 7.34
CA ALA A 167 6.65 7.31 7.06
C ALA A 167 7.55 7.44 8.31
N LYS A 168 6.98 7.51 9.53
CA LYS A 168 7.77 7.48 10.77
C LYS A 168 8.60 6.20 10.92
N ARG A 169 8.13 5.08 10.36
CA ARG A 169 8.84 3.79 10.41
C ARG A 169 9.78 3.60 9.22
N ARG A 170 9.48 4.23 8.08
CA ARG A 170 10.23 4.10 6.82
C ARG A 170 10.95 5.40 6.48
N PRO A 171 12.25 5.53 6.80
CA PRO A 171 12.98 6.80 6.67
C PRO A 171 13.15 7.26 5.22
N ASN A 172 12.99 6.37 4.24
CA ASN A 172 13.07 6.70 2.82
C ASN A 172 11.77 7.29 2.25
N ILE A 173 10.69 7.42 3.04
CA ILE A 173 9.42 8.01 2.61
C ILE A 173 9.31 9.43 3.17
N VAL A 174 9.11 10.41 2.28
CA VAL A 174 8.81 11.80 2.64
C VAL A 174 7.33 12.05 2.34
N PRO A 175 6.44 12.10 3.36
CA PRO A 175 5.04 12.39 3.17
C PRO A 175 4.83 13.89 2.91
N ILE A 176 4.07 14.22 1.87
CA ILE A 176 3.75 15.60 1.47
C ILE A 176 2.23 15.73 1.41
N VAL A 177 1.66 16.56 2.28
CA VAL A 177 0.22 16.76 2.39
C VAL A 177 -0.19 18.02 1.65
N GLU A 178 -0.27 17.94 0.32
CA GLU A 178 -0.57 19.07 -0.57
C GLU A 178 -1.32 18.61 -1.83
N ASP A 179 -1.93 19.57 -2.54
CA ASP A 179 -2.56 19.30 -3.83
C ASP A 179 -1.52 19.12 -4.95
N ALA A 180 -1.53 17.94 -5.59
CA ALA A 180 -0.67 17.61 -6.72
C ALA A 180 -0.83 18.57 -7.92
N ARG A 181 -1.97 19.28 -8.03
CA ARG A 181 -2.20 20.32 -9.05
C ARG A 181 -1.33 21.57 -8.89
N GLN A 182 -0.78 21.78 -7.69
CA GLN A 182 -0.02 22.98 -7.33
C GLN A 182 1.40 22.63 -6.86
N PRO A 183 2.28 22.14 -7.75
CA PRO A 183 3.63 21.71 -7.39
C PRO A 183 4.52 22.81 -6.80
N LEU A 184 4.18 24.08 -7.04
CA LEU A 184 4.87 25.22 -6.44
C LEU A 184 4.78 25.23 -4.91
N ARG A 185 3.74 24.63 -4.29
CA ARG A 185 3.58 24.60 -2.83
C ARG A 185 4.59 23.71 -2.13
N TYR A 186 4.99 22.61 -2.74
CA TYR A 186 5.95 21.66 -2.19
C TYR A 186 7.28 21.65 -2.94
N ARG A 187 7.55 22.69 -3.75
CA ARG A 187 8.81 22.82 -4.50
C ARG A 187 10.06 22.82 -3.63
N MET A 188 9.94 23.24 -2.37
CA MET A 188 11.06 23.31 -1.43
C MET A 188 11.40 21.94 -0.83
N LEU A 189 10.47 20.98 -0.90
CA LEU A 189 10.61 19.65 -0.30
C LEU A 189 11.13 18.62 -1.31
N VAL A 190 10.74 18.76 -2.58
CA VAL A 190 11.00 17.77 -3.63
C VAL A 190 12.19 18.20 -4.49
N GLY A 191 13.25 17.38 -4.48
CA GLY A 191 14.37 17.53 -5.40
C GLY A 191 14.10 16.92 -6.78
N MET A 192 15.09 16.96 -7.68
CA MET A 192 14.98 16.31 -8.99
C MET A 192 14.85 14.78 -8.85
N VAL A 193 13.77 14.22 -9.38
CA VAL A 193 13.42 12.80 -9.31
C VAL A 193 13.71 12.07 -10.61
N ASP A 194 13.91 10.75 -10.51
CA ASP A 194 14.17 9.87 -11.66
C ASP A 194 12.86 9.34 -12.27
N VAL A 195 11.85 9.11 -11.42
CA VAL A 195 10.57 8.53 -11.81
C VAL A 195 9.41 9.27 -11.16
N ILE A 196 8.36 9.55 -11.93
CA ILE A 196 7.05 9.92 -11.40
C ILE A 196 6.10 8.72 -11.53
N PHE A 197 5.44 8.33 -10.45
CA PHE A 197 4.31 7.40 -10.50
C PHE A 197 3.04 8.15 -10.13
N ALA A 198 2.04 8.13 -11.00
CA ALA A 198 0.79 8.86 -10.83
C ALA A 198 -0.41 7.92 -10.75
N ASP A 199 -1.04 7.88 -9.58
CA ASP A 199 -2.26 7.12 -9.29
C ASP A 199 -3.37 8.06 -8.78
N VAL A 200 -3.47 9.23 -9.41
CA VAL A 200 -4.52 10.21 -9.13
C VAL A 200 -5.73 9.95 -10.01
N ALA A 201 -6.91 9.86 -9.39
CA ALA A 201 -8.18 9.68 -10.09
C ALA A 201 -8.84 11.04 -10.36
N GLN A 202 -8.29 11.82 -11.29
CA GLN A 202 -8.79 13.15 -11.65
C GLN A 202 -8.99 13.26 -13.18
N PRO A 203 -9.98 14.03 -13.68
CA PRO A 203 -10.16 14.23 -15.11
C PRO A 203 -8.98 14.96 -15.80
N ASP A 204 -8.25 15.79 -15.04
CA ASP A 204 -7.09 16.54 -15.51
C ASP A 204 -5.75 15.82 -15.25
N GLN A 205 -5.76 14.48 -15.26
CA GLN A 205 -4.61 13.64 -14.90
C GLN A 205 -3.34 13.95 -15.70
N ALA A 206 -3.43 14.00 -17.04
CA ALA A 206 -2.29 14.31 -17.89
C ALA A 206 -1.65 15.67 -17.56
N ARG A 207 -2.48 16.68 -17.25
CA ARG A 207 -2.01 18.02 -16.86
C ARG A 207 -1.26 17.98 -15.52
N ILE A 208 -1.80 17.28 -14.53
CA ILE A 208 -1.15 17.12 -13.22
C ILE A 208 0.23 16.48 -13.39
N VAL A 209 0.32 15.40 -14.16
CA VAL A 209 1.60 14.72 -14.42
C VAL A 209 2.57 15.63 -15.17
N ALA A 210 2.10 16.34 -16.20
CA ALA A 210 2.92 17.24 -17.00
C ALA A 210 3.55 18.37 -16.19
N ILE A 211 2.76 19.06 -15.36
CA ILE A 211 3.26 20.18 -14.55
C ILE A 211 4.25 19.64 -13.50
N ASN A 212 3.96 18.50 -12.86
CA ASN A 212 4.90 17.86 -11.93
C ASN A 212 6.19 17.42 -12.61
N ALA A 213 6.11 16.86 -13.82
CA ALA A 213 7.26 16.48 -14.61
C ALA A 213 8.12 17.70 -14.97
N ALA A 214 7.49 18.83 -15.32
CA ALA A 214 8.19 20.07 -15.64
C ALA A 214 8.99 20.64 -14.46
N HIS A 215 8.52 20.44 -13.22
CA HIS A 215 9.20 20.95 -12.02
C HIS A 215 10.24 19.99 -11.44
N PHE A 216 9.95 18.68 -11.42
CA PHE A 216 10.71 17.72 -10.62
C PHE A 216 11.37 16.60 -11.43
N LEU A 217 10.87 16.26 -12.63
CA LEU A 217 11.38 15.11 -13.36
C LEU A 217 12.64 15.49 -14.14
N LYS A 218 13.69 14.68 -13.99
CA LYS A 218 14.93 14.85 -14.76
C LYS A 218 14.65 14.73 -16.27
N PRO A 219 15.44 15.39 -17.13
CA PRO A 219 15.42 15.11 -18.56
C PRO A 219 15.66 13.62 -18.81
N THR A 220 14.89 13.01 -19.72
CA THR A 220 14.86 11.55 -19.96
C THR A 220 14.40 10.69 -18.78
N GLY A 221 13.96 11.32 -17.69
CA GLY A 221 13.33 10.65 -16.56
C GLY A 221 12.02 9.98 -16.97
N TRP A 222 11.58 9.02 -16.17
CA TRP A 222 10.44 8.19 -16.49
C TRP A 222 9.18 8.67 -15.80
N TYR A 223 8.05 8.44 -16.44
CA TYR A 223 6.75 8.57 -15.80
C TYR A 223 5.94 7.30 -16.02
N ILE A 224 5.13 6.99 -15.03
CA ILE A 224 4.16 5.91 -15.03
C ILE A 224 2.84 6.54 -14.60
N ILE A 225 1.82 6.45 -15.44
CA ILE A 225 0.49 6.98 -15.16
C ILE A 225 -0.53 5.84 -15.21
N ALA A 226 -1.30 5.69 -14.13
CA ALA A 226 -2.41 4.75 -14.06
C ALA A 226 -3.71 5.47 -14.42
N ILE A 227 -4.18 5.29 -15.65
CA ILE A 227 -5.38 5.93 -16.18
C ILE A 227 -6.58 5.04 -15.86
N LYS A 228 -7.61 5.64 -15.24
CA LYS A 228 -8.91 5.01 -15.04
C LYS A 228 -9.92 5.70 -15.96
N ALA A 229 -10.39 4.99 -16.99
CA ALA A 229 -11.24 5.59 -18.02
C ALA A 229 -12.48 6.29 -17.41
N ASN A 230 -13.18 5.60 -16.51
CA ASN A 230 -14.41 6.08 -15.88
C ASN A 230 -14.23 7.33 -15.01
N CYS A 231 -13.00 7.67 -14.59
CA CYS A 231 -12.74 8.91 -13.85
C CYS A 231 -12.39 10.09 -14.75
N VAL A 232 -12.01 9.84 -16.00
CA VAL A 232 -11.72 10.88 -16.99
C VAL A 232 -13.00 11.21 -17.75
N ASP A 233 -13.66 10.20 -18.30
CA ASP A 233 -14.93 10.31 -18.99
C ASP A 233 -15.70 8.99 -18.85
N SER A 234 -16.83 9.03 -18.15
CA SER A 234 -17.68 7.85 -17.92
C SER A 234 -18.60 7.50 -19.08
N THR A 235 -18.70 8.36 -20.09
CA THR A 235 -19.59 8.20 -21.25
C THR A 235 -18.86 7.61 -22.46
N ALA A 236 -17.57 7.90 -22.58
CA ALA A 236 -16.73 7.41 -23.67
C ALA A 236 -16.25 5.98 -23.44
N LYS A 237 -15.91 5.29 -24.54
CA LYS A 237 -15.26 3.97 -24.47
C LYS A 237 -13.86 4.09 -23.87
N PRO A 238 -13.40 3.14 -23.03
CA PRO A 238 -12.08 3.21 -22.39
C PRO A 238 -10.91 3.41 -23.36
N GLU A 239 -10.94 2.74 -24.52
CA GLU A 239 -9.91 2.86 -25.56
C GLU A 239 -9.75 4.29 -26.09
N ALA A 240 -10.88 4.99 -26.31
CA ALA A 240 -10.88 6.37 -26.78
C ALA A 240 -10.33 7.31 -25.70
N VAL A 241 -10.67 7.07 -24.43
CA VAL A 241 -10.15 7.84 -23.29
C VAL A 241 -8.64 7.65 -23.17
N PHE A 242 -8.13 6.41 -23.31
CA PHE A 242 -6.69 6.15 -23.26
C PHE A 242 -5.95 6.85 -24.39
N ALA A 243 -6.46 6.79 -25.62
CA ALA A 243 -5.86 7.49 -26.76
C ALA A 243 -5.79 9.01 -26.54
N ALA A 244 -6.89 9.60 -26.05
CA ALA A 244 -6.96 11.03 -25.78
C ALA A 244 -5.97 11.47 -24.68
N GLU A 245 -5.84 10.70 -23.59
CA GLU A 245 -4.86 10.99 -22.52
C GLU A 245 -3.42 10.85 -23.02
N VAL A 246 -3.14 9.83 -23.84
CA VAL A 246 -1.82 9.66 -24.46
C VAL A 246 -1.45 10.86 -25.36
N ASP A 247 -2.42 11.39 -26.11
CA ASP A 247 -2.19 12.55 -26.97
C ASP A 247 -2.00 13.84 -26.16
N LYS A 248 -2.71 14.01 -25.03
CA LYS A 248 -2.43 15.11 -24.08
C LYS A 248 -1.01 15.03 -23.53
N LEU A 249 -0.55 13.84 -23.12
CA LEU A 249 0.82 13.63 -22.64
C LEU A 249 1.86 13.97 -23.71
N ARG A 250 1.63 13.56 -24.97
CA ARG A 250 2.53 13.87 -26.10
C ARG A 250 2.69 15.37 -26.31
N LYS A 251 1.61 16.15 -26.19
CA LYS A 251 1.64 17.63 -26.28
C LYS A 251 2.50 18.26 -25.19
N GLU A 252 2.58 17.63 -24.02
CA GLU A 252 3.33 18.10 -22.85
C GLU A 252 4.79 17.59 -22.79
N ASN A 253 5.35 17.16 -23.92
CA ASN A 253 6.71 16.58 -24.02
C ASN A 253 6.91 15.25 -23.24
N CYS A 254 5.83 14.57 -22.89
CA CYS A 254 5.85 13.23 -22.32
C CYS A 254 5.68 12.21 -23.45
N LYS A 255 6.77 11.51 -23.81
CA LYS A 255 6.74 10.51 -24.89
C LYS A 255 6.32 9.14 -24.32
N PRO A 256 5.14 8.60 -24.67
CA PRO A 256 4.75 7.26 -24.27
C PRO A 256 5.68 6.23 -24.93
N ARG A 257 6.05 5.20 -24.18
CA ARG A 257 6.88 4.08 -24.64
C ARG A 257 6.09 2.78 -24.67
N GLU A 258 5.25 2.59 -23.67
CA GLU A 258 4.54 1.36 -23.43
C GLU A 258 3.18 1.66 -22.82
N GLN A 259 2.18 0.87 -23.20
CA GLN A 259 0.83 0.94 -22.65
C GLN A 259 0.37 -0.49 -22.39
N LEU A 260 -0.21 -0.72 -21.22
CA LEU A 260 -0.71 -2.02 -20.79
C LEU A 260 -2.07 -1.84 -20.12
N THR A 261 -3.06 -2.64 -20.52
CA THR A 261 -4.33 -2.74 -19.81
C THR A 261 -4.17 -3.64 -18.58
N LEU A 262 -4.79 -3.29 -17.45
CA LEU A 262 -4.63 -4.00 -16.17
C LEU A 262 -5.66 -5.11 -15.94
N GLU A 263 -6.33 -5.58 -16.99
CA GLU A 263 -7.23 -6.73 -16.90
C GLU A 263 -6.40 -8.01 -16.71
N PRO A 264 -6.78 -8.92 -15.77
CA PRO A 264 -8.07 -9.02 -15.09
C PRO A 264 -8.17 -8.33 -13.71
N TYR A 265 -7.12 -7.65 -13.24
CA TYR A 265 -7.06 -7.12 -11.87
C TYR A 265 -7.91 -5.86 -11.67
N HIS A 266 -7.84 -4.94 -12.61
CA HIS A 266 -8.53 -3.66 -12.56
C HIS A 266 -9.24 -3.37 -13.89
N ARG A 267 -10.58 -3.45 -13.90
CA ARG A 267 -11.41 -3.15 -15.08
C ARG A 267 -11.31 -1.69 -15.48
N ASP A 268 -11.31 -1.40 -16.78
CA ASP A 268 -11.23 -0.04 -17.34
C ASP A 268 -10.00 0.76 -16.90
N HIS A 269 -8.93 0.08 -16.52
CA HIS A 269 -7.64 0.69 -16.17
C HIS A 269 -6.57 0.35 -17.20
N ALA A 270 -5.78 1.35 -17.57
CA ALA A 270 -4.57 1.19 -18.34
C ALA A 270 -3.41 1.92 -17.66
N VAL A 271 -2.23 1.35 -17.76
CA VAL A 271 -0.99 2.00 -17.33
C VAL A 271 -0.19 2.38 -18.56
N VAL A 272 0.24 3.63 -18.60
CA VAL A 272 1.12 4.15 -19.63
C VAL A 272 2.47 4.46 -18.99
N ILE A 273 3.53 3.91 -19.57
CA ILE A 273 4.92 4.17 -19.17
C ILE A 273 5.56 4.97 -20.29
N GLY A 274 6.26 6.05 -19.92
CA GLY A 274 6.93 6.90 -20.89
C GLY A 274 8.11 7.66 -20.31
N GLN A 275 8.72 8.49 -21.14
CA GLN A 275 9.89 9.29 -20.81
C GLN A 275 9.65 10.77 -21.08
N TYR A 276 10.18 11.63 -20.21
CA TYR A 276 10.04 13.08 -20.29
C TYR A 276 11.18 13.72 -21.09
N ARG A 277 10.86 14.65 -21.99
CA ARG A 277 11.83 15.43 -22.79
C ARG A 277 12.91 14.57 -23.45
N VAL A 278 12.50 13.47 -24.10
CA VAL A 278 13.43 12.68 -24.90
C VAL A 278 13.84 13.48 -26.13
N LYS A 279 15.13 13.80 -26.25
CA LYS A 279 15.67 14.45 -27.46
C LYS A 279 15.32 13.57 -28.66
N LYS A 280 14.73 14.17 -29.71
CA LYS A 280 14.56 13.47 -31.00
C LYS A 280 15.97 13.07 -31.47
N LYS A 281 16.18 11.78 -31.77
CA LYS A 281 17.41 11.37 -32.48
C LYS A 281 17.43 12.21 -33.76
N LYS A 282 18.52 12.97 -33.99
CA LYS A 282 18.76 13.56 -35.31
C LYS A 282 18.83 12.38 -36.27
N ALA A 283 17.96 12.36 -37.29
CA ALA A 283 18.17 11.47 -38.41
C ALA A 283 19.53 11.85 -39.01
N GLN A 284 20.47 10.91 -38.98
CA GLN A 284 21.68 10.98 -39.80
C GLN A 284 21.30 10.59 -41.23
#